data_AF-A0AA88HZY9-F1
#
_entry.id   AF-A0AA88HZY9-F1
#
_cell.length_a   1.000
_cell.length_b   1.000
_cell.length_c   1.000
_cell.angle_alpha   90.00
_cell.angle_beta   90.00
_cell.angle_gamma   90.00
#
_symmetry.space_group_name_H-M   'P 1'
#
loop_
_entity.id
_entity.type
_entity.pdbx_description
1 polymer ?
#
loop_
_entity_poly.entity_id
_entity_poly.type
_entity_poly.pdbx_seq_one_letter_code
_entity_poly.pdbx_strand_id
1 'polypeptide(L)'
;MLKLQLTANAVKDLMEGKQLTAVILQILSTKKVGSVTGAERDISHSELHLLYYSRRYQALISDGTYSYGYAMLATQLNGLVTSRQLEDYSIVRVNNPIVKTINKQGKEEKRTVVLRDLEILKRGLEVGRRVGDPVKWTPGASKAASKPQAPAPPLDALSGKQKSFLFAKLS
;
A
#
# COMPACT_ATOMS: atom_id res chain seq x y z
N MET A 1 -13.35 -28.15 -0.65
CA MET A 1 -13.01 -26.75 -0.99
C MET A 1 -11.82 -26.32 -0.16
N LEU A 2 -10.70 -25.92 -0.79
CA LEU A 2 -9.58 -25.31 -0.06
C LEU A 2 -10.04 -23.93 0.45
N LYS A 3 -9.99 -23.74 1.77
CA LYS A 3 -10.26 -22.45 2.40
C LYS A 3 -9.06 -21.55 2.10
N LEU A 4 -9.20 -20.64 1.14
CA LEU A 4 -8.14 -19.69 0.83
C LEU A 4 -7.94 -18.76 2.04
N GLN A 5 -6.75 -18.82 2.64
CA GLN A 5 -6.36 -17.97 3.78
C GLN A 5 -5.15 -17.12 3.41
N LEU A 6 -5.14 -15.87 3.87
CA LEU A 6 -3.98 -14.99 3.75
C LEU A 6 -2.85 -15.52 4.63
N THR A 7 -1.60 -15.33 4.22
CA THR A 7 -0.44 -15.76 5.01
C THR A 7 -0.29 -14.86 6.22
N ALA A 8 -0.65 -15.37 7.41
CA ALA A 8 -0.63 -14.60 8.65
C ALA A 8 0.73 -13.96 8.92
N ASN A 9 0.72 -12.68 9.32
CA ASN A 9 1.89 -11.87 9.64
C ASN A 9 2.90 -11.66 8.50
N ALA A 10 2.61 -12.05 7.26
CA ALA A 10 3.54 -11.92 6.14
C ALA A 10 4.04 -10.48 5.94
N VAL A 11 3.19 -9.47 6.13
CA VAL A 11 3.60 -8.07 6.00
C VAL A 11 4.64 -7.71 7.06
N LYS A 12 4.37 -8.04 8.33
CA LYS A 12 5.31 -7.78 9.42
C LYS A 12 6.62 -8.52 9.20
N ASP A 13 6.56 -9.80 8.88
CA ASP A 13 7.70 -10.68 8.70
C ASP A 13 8.62 -10.22 7.55
N LEU A 14 8.04 -9.85 6.40
CA LEU A 14 8.79 -9.22 5.31
C LEU A 14 9.46 -7.93 5.80
N MET A 15 8.69 -7.07 6.46
CA MET A 15 9.20 -5.77 6.90
C MET A 15 10.26 -5.86 8.00
N GLU A 16 10.30 -6.94 8.78
CA GLU A 16 11.36 -7.28 9.73
C GLU A 16 12.58 -7.92 9.06
N GLY A 17 12.52 -8.20 7.76
CA GLY A 17 13.62 -8.70 6.95
C GLY A 17 13.66 -10.22 6.81
N LYS A 18 12.61 -10.93 7.22
CA LYS A 18 12.50 -12.37 6.98
C LYS A 18 12.33 -12.63 5.48
N GLN A 19 12.98 -13.69 5.01
CA GLN A 19 12.77 -14.18 3.65
C GLN A 19 11.53 -15.06 3.64
N LEU A 20 10.53 -14.68 2.84
CA LEU A 20 9.32 -15.46 2.64
C LEU A 20 9.17 -15.78 1.15
N THR A 21 8.53 -16.90 0.86
CA THR A 21 8.15 -17.31 -0.50
C THR A 21 6.69 -17.74 -0.49
N ALA A 22 6.05 -17.72 -1.66
CA ALA A 22 4.66 -18.15 -1.84
C ALA A 22 3.66 -17.52 -0.83
N VAL A 23 3.83 -16.24 -0.52
CA VAL A 23 2.95 -15.54 0.43
C VAL A 23 1.62 -15.19 -0.22
N ILE A 24 0.53 -15.43 0.48
CA ILE A 24 -0.82 -15.11 0.03
C ILE A 24 -1.22 -13.78 0.66
N LEU A 25 -1.44 -12.77 -0.19
CA LEU A 25 -1.76 -11.40 0.20
C LEU A 25 -3.02 -10.93 -0.51
N GLN A 26 -3.72 -9.99 0.11
CA GLN A 26 -4.72 -9.18 -0.56
C GLN A 26 -4.10 -7.89 -1.10
N ILE A 27 -4.43 -7.54 -2.35
CA ILE A 27 -4.18 -6.20 -2.89
C ILE A 27 -5.37 -5.33 -2.53
N LEU A 28 -5.19 -4.30 -1.71
CA LEU A 28 -6.26 -3.39 -1.34
C LEU A 28 -6.43 -2.25 -2.34
N SER A 29 -5.34 -1.78 -2.93
CA SER A 29 -5.37 -0.83 -4.04
C SER A 29 -4.08 -0.84 -4.84
N THR A 30 -4.15 -0.38 -6.09
CA THR A 30 -2.97 -0.08 -6.92
C THR A 30 -3.01 1.35 -7.45
N LYS A 31 -1.85 2.00 -7.49
CA LYS A 31 -1.71 3.34 -8.09
C LYS A 31 -0.44 3.42 -8.92
N LYS A 32 -0.50 4.20 -10.02
CA LYS A 32 0.67 4.54 -10.80
C LYS A 32 1.56 5.51 -10.00
N VAL A 33 2.87 5.29 -9.98
CA VAL A 33 3.85 6.11 -9.26
C VAL A 33 4.96 6.57 -10.18
N GLY A 34 5.12 7.89 -10.28
CA GLY A 34 6.10 8.53 -11.15
C GLY A 34 5.65 8.54 -12.61
N SER A 35 5.55 9.73 -13.20
CA SER A 35 5.58 9.93 -14.65
C SER A 35 7.02 10.26 -15.04
N VAL A 36 7.46 9.77 -16.20
CA VAL A 36 8.49 10.46 -16.96
C VAL A 36 7.98 11.89 -17.13
N THR A 37 8.71 12.87 -16.60
CA THR A 37 8.49 14.28 -16.91
C THR A 37 8.73 14.46 -18.39
N GLY A 38 7.67 14.69 -19.16
CA GLY A 38 7.73 14.94 -20.58
C GLY A 38 6.33 15.22 -21.06
N ALA A 39 6.09 16.47 -21.43
CA ALA A 39 4.85 16.98 -22.00
C ALA A 39 4.31 16.08 -23.12
N GLU A 40 3.00 16.18 -23.37
CA GLU A 40 2.40 15.75 -24.63
C GLU A 40 3.30 16.19 -25.79
N ARG A 41 4.00 15.23 -26.38
CA ARG A 41 4.67 15.34 -27.66
C ARG A 41 4.12 14.21 -28.49
N ASP A 42 4.12 14.34 -29.81
CA ASP A 42 3.79 13.23 -30.70
C ASP A 42 4.77 12.09 -30.44
N ILE A 43 4.31 11.08 -29.71
CA ILE A 43 5.11 9.95 -29.27
C ILE A 43 4.97 8.85 -30.32
N SER A 44 6.10 8.43 -30.89
CA SER A 44 6.12 7.31 -31.84
C SER A 44 5.62 6.01 -31.18
N HIS A 45 5.10 5.07 -31.97
CA HIS A 45 4.59 3.77 -31.46
C HIS A 45 5.64 2.98 -30.65
N SER A 46 6.93 3.13 -30.95
CA SER A 46 8.03 2.51 -30.21
C SER A 46 8.30 3.19 -28.87
N GLU A 47 8.17 4.52 -28.78
CA GLU A 47 8.24 5.26 -27.52
C GLU A 47 7.01 5.03 -26.64
N LEU A 48 5.82 4.83 -27.23
CA LEU A 48 4.61 4.40 -26.50
C LEU A 48 4.81 3.04 -25.85
N HIS A 49 5.48 2.10 -26.54
CA HIS A 49 5.86 0.82 -25.98
C HIS A 49 6.76 1.02 -24.75
N LEU A 50 7.85 1.80 -24.86
CA LEU A 50 8.75 2.09 -23.72
C LEU A 50 8.05 2.79 -22.54
N LEU A 51 7.09 3.69 -22.80
CA LEU A 51 6.29 4.35 -21.77
C LEU A 51 5.27 3.42 -21.11
N TYR A 52 4.83 2.37 -21.79
CA TYR A 52 3.97 1.33 -21.22
C TYR A 52 4.77 0.40 -20.28
N TYR A 53 5.98 0.00 -20.68
CA TYR A 53 6.86 -0.87 -19.87
C TYR A 53 7.55 -0.15 -18.70
N SER A 54 7.74 1.17 -18.78
CA SER A 54 8.36 1.97 -17.71
C SER A 54 7.40 2.43 -16.61
N ARG A 55 6.09 2.12 -16.73
CA ARG A 55 5.12 2.43 -15.67
C ARG A 55 5.48 1.68 -14.41
N ARG A 56 5.49 2.38 -13.28
CA ARG A 56 5.71 1.76 -11.97
C ARG A 56 4.39 1.81 -11.21
N TYR A 57 3.90 0.66 -10.77
CA TYR A 57 2.69 0.57 -9.96
C TYR A 57 3.07 0.27 -8.51
N GLN A 58 2.53 1.07 -7.60
CA GLN A 58 2.61 0.85 -6.17
C GLN A 58 1.29 0.24 -5.69
N ALA A 59 1.37 -0.83 -4.91
CA ALA A 59 0.25 -1.49 -4.29
C ALA A 59 0.18 -1.21 -2.79
N LEU A 60 -1.04 -1.10 -2.27
CA LEU A 60 -1.34 -1.30 -0.86
C LEU A 60 -1.64 -2.79 -0.67
N ILE A 61 -0.76 -3.50 0.04
CA ILE A 61 -0.91 -4.93 0.32
C ILE A 61 -1.43 -5.17 1.74
N SER A 62 -2.07 -6.31 1.96
CA SER A 62 -2.49 -6.76 3.28
C SER A 62 -2.40 -8.27 3.45
N ASP A 63 -2.05 -8.72 4.67
CA ASP A 63 -2.13 -10.11 5.12
C ASP A 63 -3.36 -10.38 6.02
N GLY A 64 -4.30 -9.43 6.08
CA GLY A 64 -5.50 -9.47 6.92
C GLY A 64 -5.31 -8.97 8.36
N THR A 65 -4.06 -8.86 8.83
CA THR A 65 -3.71 -8.32 10.16
C THR A 65 -2.98 -6.98 10.05
N TYR A 66 -2.10 -6.88 9.07
CA TYR A 66 -1.32 -5.70 8.75
C TYR A 66 -1.55 -5.29 7.29
N SER A 67 -1.36 -3.99 7.03
CA SER A 67 -1.32 -3.44 5.68
C SER A 67 -0.04 -2.63 5.47
N TYR A 68 0.47 -2.63 4.23
CA TYR A 68 1.67 -1.89 3.87
C TYR A 68 1.55 -1.21 2.52
N GLY A 69 1.72 0.12 2.52
CA GLY A 69 1.42 0.97 1.36
C GLY A 69 2.56 1.18 0.38
N TYR A 70 3.79 0.71 0.66
CA TYR A 70 4.96 0.91 -0.20
C TYR A 70 5.41 -0.40 -0.85
N ALA A 71 4.47 -1.21 -1.33
CA ALA A 71 4.81 -2.35 -2.19
C ALA A 71 4.84 -1.88 -3.66
N MET A 72 5.80 -2.35 -4.45
CA MET A 72 5.93 -2.07 -5.88
C MET A 72 5.76 -3.34 -6.68
N LEU A 73 4.99 -3.28 -7.77
CA LEU A 73 4.95 -4.36 -8.74
C LEU A 73 6.23 -4.34 -9.58
N ALA A 74 6.75 -5.53 -9.88
CA ALA A 74 7.75 -5.68 -10.94
C ALA A 74 7.13 -5.29 -12.29
N THR A 75 7.90 -4.66 -13.17
CA THR A 75 7.39 -4.10 -14.44
C THR A 75 6.76 -5.16 -15.35
N GLN A 76 7.24 -6.41 -15.31
CA GLN A 76 6.62 -7.50 -16.05
C GLN A 76 5.18 -7.80 -15.62
N LEU A 77 4.75 -7.38 -14.42
CA LEU A 77 3.40 -7.56 -13.90
C LEU A 77 2.45 -6.42 -14.28
N ASN A 78 2.94 -5.35 -14.93
CA ASN A 78 2.12 -4.19 -15.31
C ASN A 78 0.91 -4.57 -16.18
N GLY A 79 1.08 -5.58 -17.05
CA GLY A 79 0.02 -6.12 -17.89
C GLY A 79 -1.20 -6.61 -17.10
N LEU A 80 -1.01 -7.10 -15.87
CA LEU A 80 -2.11 -7.57 -15.02
C LEU A 80 -2.97 -6.40 -14.52
N VAL A 81 -2.36 -5.24 -14.24
CA VAL A 81 -3.10 -4.04 -13.81
C VAL A 81 -3.85 -3.42 -14.99
N THR A 82 -3.19 -3.27 -16.14
CA THR A 82 -3.78 -2.63 -17.31
C THR A 82 -4.89 -3.46 -17.95
N SER A 83 -4.79 -4.80 -17.88
CA SER A 83 -5.86 -5.72 -18.29
C SER A 83 -6.94 -5.93 -17.22
N ARG A 84 -6.86 -5.23 -16.08
CA ARG A 84 -7.79 -5.36 -14.93
C ARG A 84 -7.90 -6.77 -14.35
N GLN A 85 -6.87 -7.59 -14.50
CA GLN A 85 -6.80 -8.88 -13.82
C GLN A 85 -6.39 -8.70 -12.36
N LEU A 86 -5.42 -7.81 -12.12
CA LEU A 86 -5.02 -7.36 -10.80
C LEU A 86 -5.71 -6.04 -10.49
N GLU A 87 -6.68 -6.08 -9.58
CA GLU A 87 -7.52 -4.95 -9.20
C GLU A 87 -7.69 -4.89 -7.68
N ASP A 88 -8.42 -3.89 -7.20
CA ASP A 88 -8.68 -3.71 -5.78
C ASP A 88 -9.40 -4.95 -5.21
N TYR A 89 -8.96 -5.38 -4.04
CA TYR A 89 -9.38 -6.58 -3.31
C TYR A 89 -8.91 -7.93 -3.87
N SER A 90 -8.19 -7.99 -5.00
CA SER A 90 -7.65 -9.26 -5.52
C SER A 90 -6.82 -10.00 -4.46
N ILE A 91 -7.00 -11.32 -4.36
CA ILE A 91 -6.13 -12.18 -3.53
C ILE A 91 -5.12 -12.84 -4.45
N VAL A 92 -3.85 -12.72 -4.07
CA VAL A 92 -2.72 -13.13 -4.90
C VAL A 92 -1.75 -13.99 -4.10
N ARG A 93 -1.10 -14.94 -4.78
CA ARG A 93 0.10 -15.59 -4.28
C ARG A 93 1.31 -14.87 -4.89
N VAL A 94 2.23 -14.44 -4.05
CA VAL A 94 3.50 -13.84 -4.47
C VAL A 94 4.60 -14.85 -4.16
N ASN A 95 5.15 -15.46 -5.21
CA ASN A 95 6.14 -16.52 -5.07
C ASN A 95 7.50 -15.98 -4.64
N ASN A 96 7.87 -14.77 -5.09
CA ASN A 96 9.18 -14.18 -4.85
C ASN A 96 9.11 -12.70 -4.40
N PRO A 97 8.61 -12.41 -3.19
CA PRO A 97 8.66 -11.06 -2.63
C PRO A 97 10.10 -10.69 -2.26
N ILE A 98 10.54 -9.50 -2.65
CA ILE A 98 11.88 -8.99 -2.32
C ILE A 98 11.77 -7.68 -1.56
N VAL A 99 12.34 -7.62 -0.36
CA VAL A 99 12.40 -6.38 0.42
C VAL A 99 13.67 -5.61 0.04
N LYS A 100 13.51 -4.32 -0.27
CA LYS A 100 14.63 -3.42 -0.55
C LYS A 100 14.65 -2.30 0.46
N THR A 101 15.82 -2.03 1.02
CA THR A 101 16.07 -0.86 1.85
C THR A 101 16.43 0.33 0.96
N ILE A 102 15.73 1.44 1.16
CA ILE A 102 15.96 2.73 0.51
C ILE A 102 16.69 3.61 1.52
N ASN A 103 18.01 3.48 1.58
CA ASN A 103 18.84 4.34 2.42
C ASN A 103 18.88 5.74 1.79
N LYS A 104 18.27 6.72 2.46
CA LYS A 104 18.58 8.13 2.26
C LYS A 104 19.42 8.56 3.46
N GLN A 105 20.66 8.98 3.20
CA GLN A 105 21.65 9.41 4.20
C GLN A 105 20.97 10.17 5.36
N GLY A 106 21.03 9.61 6.58
CA GLY A 106 20.59 10.27 7.81
C GLY A 106 19.10 10.20 8.18
N LYS A 107 18.25 9.44 7.47
CA LYS A 107 16.82 9.23 7.84
C LYS A 107 16.53 7.79 8.24
N GLU A 108 15.41 7.59 8.96
CA GLU A 108 14.87 6.26 9.29
C GLU A 108 14.91 5.31 8.10
N GLU A 109 15.23 4.04 8.36
CA GLU A 109 15.34 3.00 7.36
C GLU A 109 13.98 2.81 6.63
N LYS A 110 13.87 3.37 5.41
CA LYS A 110 12.68 3.18 4.59
C LYS A 110 12.83 1.92 3.77
N ARG A 111 11.96 0.94 3.97
CA ARG A 111 11.89 -0.28 3.15
C ARG A 111 10.82 -0.15 2.04
N THR A 112 10.92 -0.97 1.01
CA THR A 112 9.89 -1.17 -0.03
C THR A 112 9.83 -2.65 -0.36
N VAL A 113 8.63 -3.18 -0.58
CA VAL A 113 8.44 -4.60 -0.96
C VAL A 113 8.25 -4.66 -2.46
N VAL A 114 9.12 -5.37 -3.18
CA VAL A 114 8.95 -5.62 -4.62
C VAL A 114 8.24 -6.97 -4.79
N LEU A 115 7.04 -6.94 -5.38
CA LEU A 115 6.28 -8.14 -5.70
C LEU A 115 6.74 -8.69 -7.05
N ARG A 116 7.31 -9.90 -7.06
CA ARG A 116 7.67 -10.64 -8.27
C ARG A 116 6.97 -11.98 -8.28
N ASP A 117 6.71 -12.47 -9.49
CA ASP A 117 6.12 -13.79 -9.73
C ASP A 117 4.80 -13.96 -8.96
N LEU A 118 3.75 -13.37 -9.52
CA LEU A 118 2.45 -13.20 -8.88
C LEU A 118 1.40 -14.03 -9.63
N GLU A 119 0.64 -14.81 -8.88
CA GLU A 119 -0.54 -15.54 -9.36
C GLU A 119 -1.81 -14.96 -8.73
N ILE A 120 -2.85 -14.75 -9.53
CA ILE A 120 -4.15 -14.30 -9.04
C ILE A 120 -4.94 -15.53 -8.59
N LEU A 121 -5.22 -15.63 -7.29
CA LEU A 121 -6.00 -16.72 -6.70
C LEU A 121 -7.50 -16.42 -6.69
N LYS A 122 -7.87 -15.15 -6.48
CA LYS A 122 -9.24 -14.63 -6.61
C LYS A 122 -9.21 -13.21 -7.16
N ARG A 123 -10.13 -12.92 -8.09
CA ARG A 123 -10.27 -11.57 -8.64
C ARG A 123 -10.88 -10.62 -7.61
N GLY A 124 -10.56 -9.35 -7.72
CA GLY A 124 -11.03 -8.35 -6.77
C GLY A 124 -12.55 -8.22 -6.72
N LEU A 125 -13.21 -8.31 -7.88
CA LEU A 125 -14.67 -8.35 -7.96
C LEU A 125 -15.30 -9.56 -7.25
N GLU A 126 -14.62 -10.72 -7.21
CA GLU A 126 -15.10 -11.91 -6.49
C GLU A 126 -14.97 -11.75 -4.98
N VAL A 127 -13.90 -11.09 -4.53
CA VAL A 127 -13.65 -10.86 -3.09
C VAL A 127 -14.50 -9.70 -2.57
N GLY A 128 -14.60 -8.61 -3.34
CA GLY A 128 -15.50 -7.47 -3.15
C GLY A 128 -15.25 -6.59 -1.92
N ARG A 129 -14.35 -7.00 -1.02
CA ARG A 129 -14.10 -6.33 0.26
C ARG A 129 -12.71 -6.59 0.78
N ARG A 130 -12.28 -5.74 1.70
CA ARG A 130 -11.11 -5.97 2.55
C ARG A 130 -11.34 -7.19 3.44
N VAL A 131 -10.35 -8.07 3.52
CA VAL A 131 -10.33 -9.25 4.40
C VAL A 131 -9.67 -8.87 5.71
N GLY A 132 -10.34 -9.15 6.84
CA GLY A 132 -9.89 -8.74 8.17
C GLY A 132 -10.01 -7.24 8.42
N ASP A 133 -9.34 -6.77 9.48
CA ASP A 133 -9.22 -5.33 9.80
C ASP A 133 -7.73 -4.95 9.93
N PRO A 134 -7.00 -4.90 8.81
CA PRO A 134 -5.55 -4.76 8.84
C PRO A 134 -5.10 -3.38 9.31
N VAL A 135 -4.27 -3.35 10.35
CA VAL A 135 -3.65 -2.12 10.85
C VAL A 135 -2.43 -1.77 9.98
N LYS A 136 -2.22 -0.49 9.68
CA LYS A 136 -1.04 -0.06 8.91
C LYS A 136 0.24 -0.42 9.67
N TRP A 137 1.13 -1.17 9.02
CA TRP A 137 2.44 -1.48 9.59
C TRP A 137 3.34 -0.23 9.54
N THR A 138 3.96 0.09 10.67
CA THR A 138 5.00 1.12 10.79
C THR A 138 6.22 0.57 11.53
N PRO A 139 7.44 0.94 11.15
CA PRO A 139 8.64 0.60 11.91
C PRO A 139 8.49 1.09 13.37
N GLY A 140 8.78 0.22 14.35
CA GLY A 140 8.75 0.59 15.77
C GLY A 140 7.38 0.56 16.46
N ALA A 141 6.27 0.32 15.75
CA ALA A 141 4.95 0.20 16.38
C ALA A 141 4.75 -1.10 17.19
N SER A 142 5.69 -2.04 17.13
CA SER A 142 5.69 -3.29 17.91
C SER A 142 5.72 -3.08 19.44
N LYS A 143 5.79 -1.83 19.95
CA LYS A 143 5.72 -1.50 21.38
C LYS A 143 4.44 -0.80 21.83
N ALA A 144 3.48 -0.48 20.94
CA ALA A 144 2.24 0.18 21.33
C ALA A 144 1.03 -0.73 21.05
N ALA A 145 0.87 -1.77 21.88
CA ALA A 145 -0.39 -2.50 21.95
C ALA A 145 -1.50 -1.54 22.44
N SER A 146 -2.56 -1.46 21.63
CA SER A 146 -3.96 -1.13 21.97
C SER A 146 -4.20 -0.29 23.22
N LYS A 147 -4.40 1.02 23.05
CA LYS A 147 -5.37 1.74 23.89
C LYS A 147 -6.73 1.72 23.17
N PRO A 148 -7.84 1.37 23.84
CA PRO A 148 -9.17 1.53 23.27
C PRO A 148 -9.37 3.01 22.90
N GLN A 149 -9.66 3.28 21.64
CA GLN A 149 -10.05 4.61 21.19
C GLN A 149 -11.43 4.91 21.78
N ALA A 150 -11.51 5.89 22.69
CA ALA A 150 -12.77 6.37 23.22
C ALA A 150 -13.67 6.89 22.08
N PRO A 151 -14.99 6.67 22.14
CA PRO A 151 -15.90 7.13 21.09
C PRO A 151 -15.85 8.65 20.99
N ALA A 152 -15.82 9.16 19.76
CA ALA A 152 -15.84 10.59 19.47
C ALA A 152 -17.13 11.23 20.04
N PRO A 153 -17.08 12.44 20.62
CA PRO A 153 -18.27 13.13 21.08
C PRO A 153 -19.17 13.53 19.88
N PRO A 154 -20.51 13.58 20.07
CA PRO A 154 -21.44 13.95 19.02
C PRO A 154 -21.24 15.41 18.58
N LEU A 155 -21.49 15.63 17.29
CA LEU A 155 -21.31 16.88 16.57
C LEU A 155 -22.54 17.78 16.80
N ASP A 156 -22.74 18.27 18.03
CA ASP A 156 -23.76 19.28 18.35
C ASP A 156 -23.40 20.07 19.61
N ALA A 157 -22.55 21.09 19.46
CA ALA A 157 -22.44 22.20 20.42
C ALA A 157 -21.63 23.37 19.84
N LEU A 158 -22.20 24.10 18.88
CA LEU A 158 -21.81 25.48 18.61
C LEU A 158 -23.05 26.38 18.70
N SER A 159 -23.43 26.67 19.94
CA SER A 159 -24.29 27.80 20.27
C SER A 159 -23.66 28.56 21.45
N GLY A 160 -23.41 29.85 21.24
CA GLY A 160 -23.38 30.81 22.35
C GLY A 160 -22.02 31.30 22.85
N LYS A 161 -21.60 32.43 22.27
CA LYS A 161 -21.15 33.65 22.97
C LYS A 161 -19.90 33.63 23.88
N GLN A 162 -18.93 34.45 23.41
CA GLN A 162 -18.38 35.64 24.09
C GLN A 162 -17.22 35.43 25.11
N LYS A 163 -16.03 35.97 24.80
CA LYS A 163 -15.53 37.27 25.31
C LYS A 163 -14.07 37.53 24.89
N SER A 164 -13.85 38.78 24.53
CA SER A 164 -12.60 39.54 24.38
C SER A 164 -11.49 39.19 25.37
N PHE A 165 -10.22 39.33 24.98
CA PHE A 165 -9.26 40.30 25.56
C PHE A 165 -8.08 40.49 24.59
N LEU A 166 -7.34 41.55 24.83
CA LEU A 166 -6.68 42.45 23.88
C LEU A 166 -5.15 42.37 24.07
N PHE A 167 -4.43 42.82 23.03
CA PHE A 167 -3.03 43.31 23.00
C PHE A 167 -1.83 42.35 22.78
N ALA A 168 -1.27 42.49 21.56
CA ALA A 168 0.08 42.98 21.21
C ALA A 168 1.35 42.25 21.69
N LYS A 169 2.21 41.85 20.72
CA LYS A 169 3.34 42.67 20.22
C LYS A 169 4.07 41.93 19.08
N LEU A 170 4.36 42.66 18.00
CA LEU A 170 5.41 42.31 17.03
C LEU A 170 6.77 42.79 17.56
N SER A 171 7.82 42.06 17.21
CA SER A 171 9.18 42.55 17.01
C SER A 171 9.67 42.00 15.68
#